data_AF-A0A522KUH1-F1
#
_entry.id   AF-A0A522KUH1-F1
#
_cell.length_a   1.000
_cell.length_b   1.000
_cell.length_c   1.000
_cell.angle_alpha   90.00
_cell.angle_beta   90.00
_cell.angle_gamma   90.00
#
_symmetry.space_group_name_H-M   'P 1'
#
loop_
_entity.id
_entity.type
_entity.pdbx_description
1 polymer ?
#
loop_
_entity_poly.entity_id
_entity_poly.type
_entity_poly.pdbx_seq_one_letter_code
_entity_poly.pdbx_strand_id
1 'polypeptide(L)'
;MPAAAQNLQTAAPQAPSRPPANPASPQEMLYYVCGSRGLDTHVTSPDPQHPFNLGVSFVSASTGAPLNEVSVKVRRHGRVLMDFVAAGPYCLFSVPEADYRVEGTYRGEMKFEIVQTGNMNAQIKW
;
A
#
# COMPACT_ATOMS: atom_id res chain seq x y z
N MET A 1 0.78 14.00 -65.94
CA MET A 1 -0.18 13.69 -64.86
C MET A 1 0.64 13.31 -63.61
N PRO A 2 0.28 13.78 -62.41
CA PRO A 2 1.14 14.07 -61.23
C PRO A 2 1.29 12.81 -60.32
N ALA A 3 1.92 12.74 -59.14
CA ALA A 3 2.41 13.71 -58.15
C ALA A 3 3.41 13.02 -57.17
N ALA A 4 4.36 13.80 -56.62
CA ALA A 4 4.78 13.94 -55.21
C ALA A 4 4.69 12.71 -54.26
N ALA A 5 5.79 12.24 -53.66
CA ALA A 5 6.49 12.76 -52.46
C ALA A 5 6.19 11.89 -51.22
N GLN A 6 7.23 11.25 -50.68
CA GLN A 6 7.81 11.45 -49.34
C GLN A 6 6.86 11.24 -48.15
N ASN A 7 7.23 10.34 -47.24
CA ASN A 7 7.27 10.65 -45.81
C ASN A 7 8.20 9.70 -45.04
N LEU A 8 9.41 10.22 -44.78
CA LEU A 8 10.19 9.93 -43.60
C LEU A 8 9.34 10.24 -42.36
N GLN A 9 9.24 9.30 -41.43
CA GLN A 9 8.79 9.58 -40.07
C GLN A 9 9.99 9.55 -39.14
N THR A 10 10.39 10.75 -38.75
CA THR A 10 11.29 11.09 -37.65
C THR A 10 10.45 11.34 -36.38
N ALA A 11 11.07 11.18 -35.19
CA ALA A 11 10.63 11.51 -33.81
C ALA A 11 10.15 10.30 -32.97
N ALA A 12 10.54 10.10 -31.69
CA ALA A 12 10.94 11.05 -30.64
C ALA A 12 11.79 10.36 -29.50
N PRO A 13 12.37 11.13 -28.54
CA PRO A 13 13.18 10.64 -27.43
C PRO A 13 12.42 9.77 -26.43
N GLN A 14 13.07 8.72 -25.91
CA GLN A 14 12.56 7.88 -24.82
C GLN A 14 12.52 8.69 -23.52
N ALA A 15 11.34 9.21 -23.17
CA ALA A 15 11.09 9.75 -21.84
C ALA A 15 11.28 8.63 -20.79
N PRO A 16 11.86 8.91 -19.61
CA PRO A 16 12.04 7.93 -18.56
C PRO A 16 10.69 7.30 -18.21
N SER A 17 10.64 5.97 -18.22
CA SER A 17 9.51 5.17 -17.79
C SER A 17 9.14 5.54 -16.36
N ARG A 18 8.19 6.48 -16.22
CA ARG A 18 7.51 6.76 -14.96
C ARG A 18 6.88 5.43 -14.55
N PRO A 19 7.21 4.86 -13.37
CA PRO A 19 6.58 3.62 -12.92
C PRO A 19 5.06 3.81 -13.03
N PRO A 20 4.30 2.81 -13.49
CA PRO A 20 2.86 2.93 -13.56
C PRO A 20 2.39 3.29 -12.16
N ALA A 21 1.88 4.52 -12.00
CA ALA A 21 1.03 4.86 -10.88
C ALA A 21 -0.15 3.91 -11.02
N ASN A 22 -0.09 2.82 -10.26
CA ASN A 22 -1.09 1.77 -10.26
C ASN A 22 -2.43 2.48 -10.07
N PRO A 23 -3.40 2.38 -10.99
CA PRO A 23 -4.70 2.99 -10.77
C PRO A 23 -5.24 2.32 -9.52
N ALA A 24 -5.29 3.08 -8.42
CA ALA A 24 -5.98 2.67 -7.21
C ALA A 24 -7.35 2.15 -7.66
N SER A 25 -7.55 0.86 -7.47
CA SER A 25 -8.74 0.11 -7.90
C SER A 25 -10.01 0.82 -7.41
N PRO A 26 -11.17 0.62 -8.07
CA PRO A 26 -12.42 1.33 -7.80
C PRO A 26 -12.66 1.47 -6.29
N GLN A 27 -12.86 2.71 -5.87
CA GLN A 27 -12.82 3.21 -4.50
C GLN A 27 -13.85 2.50 -3.59
N GLU A 28 -13.59 1.28 -3.16
CA GLU A 28 -13.88 0.92 -1.77
C GLU A 28 -13.03 1.90 -0.95
N MET A 29 -13.66 2.86 -0.29
CA MET A 29 -12.99 3.96 0.39
C MET A 29 -12.20 3.40 1.58
N LEU A 30 -10.98 2.96 1.32
CA LEU A 30 -10.06 2.39 2.29
C LEU A 30 -9.22 3.53 2.84
N TYR A 31 -9.50 3.91 4.09
CA TYR A 31 -8.68 4.92 4.76
C TYR A 31 -7.52 4.24 5.46
N TYR A 32 -6.33 4.82 5.32
CA TYR A 32 -5.15 4.35 6.03
C TYR A 32 -4.36 5.50 6.59
N VAL A 33 -3.76 5.26 7.75
CA VAL A 33 -2.81 6.16 8.38
C VAL A 33 -1.61 5.34 8.82
N CYS A 34 -0.40 5.83 8.60
CA CYS A 34 0.82 5.18 9.04
C CYS A 34 1.69 6.18 9.79
N GLY A 35 2.25 5.76 10.92
CA GLY A 35 3.04 6.63 11.77
C GLY A 35 3.77 5.87 12.88
N SER A 36 4.26 6.64 13.84
CA SER A 36 5.08 6.16 14.96
C SER A 36 4.28 5.30 15.95
N ARG A 37 4.97 4.53 16.81
CA ARG A 37 4.34 3.98 18.04
C ARG A 37 3.83 5.17 18.86
N GLY A 38 2.51 5.32 18.93
CA GLY A 38 1.87 6.54 19.44
C GLY A 38 1.20 7.38 18.35
N LEU A 39 0.87 6.80 17.18
CA LEU A 39 -0.25 7.30 16.38
C LEU A 39 -1.39 7.52 17.37
N ASP A 40 -1.66 8.80 17.59
CA ASP A 40 -2.58 9.27 18.59
C ASP A 40 -3.87 8.48 18.41
N THR A 41 -4.42 7.90 19.47
CA THR A 41 -5.73 7.22 19.41
C THR A 41 -6.84 8.15 18.89
N HIS A 42 -6.52 9.43 18.68
CA HIS A 42 -7.26 10.46 17.96
C HIS A 42 -7.11 10.45 16.43
N VAL A 43 -6.43 9.49 15.77
CA VAL A 43 -6.70 9.32 14.33
C VAL A 43 -8.12 8.78 14.22
N THR A 44 -9.05 9.70 14.14
CA THR A 44 -10.45 9.42 13.86
C THR A 44 -10.46 9.08 12.38
N SER A 45 -10.97 7.90 12.04
CA SER A 45 -11.25 7.63 10.64
C SER A 45 -12.09 8.79 10.12
N PRO A 46 -11.77 9.37 8.96
CA PRO A 46 -12.55 10.48 8.42
C PRO A 46 -14.00 10.08 8.12
N ASP A 47 -14.30 8.78 8.13
CA ASP A 47 -15.64 8.24 8.14
C ASP A 47 -16.06 7.81 9.57
N PRO A 48 -17.00 8.53 10.21
CA PRO A 48 -17.56 8.15 11.51
C PRO A 48 -18.27 6.79 11.51
N GLN A 49 -18.74 6.31 10.35
CA GLN A 49 -19.40 5.01 10.21
C GLN A 49 -18.39 3.86 10.12
N HIS A 50 -17.14 4.14 9.74
CA HIS A 50 -16.10 3.15 9.55
C HIS A 50 -14.83 3.54 10.32
N PRO A 51 -14.80 3.32 11.66
CA PRO A 51 -13.58 3.51 12.44
C PRO A 51 -12.47 2.58 11.94
N PHE A 52 -11.20 2.94 12.21
CA PHE A 52 -10.08 2.04 11.93
C PHE A 52 -10.29 0.72 12.67
N ASN A 53 -10.42 -0.36 11.92
CA ASN A 53 -10.74 -1.68 12.40
C ASN A 53 -9.65 -2.71 12.08
N LEU A 54 -8.58 -2.30 11.42
CA LEU A 54 -7.44 -3.14 11.12
C LEU A 54 -6.15 -2.38 11.47
N GLY A 55 -5.25 -3.03 12.21
CA GLY A 55 -4.00 -2.44 12.67
C GLY A 55 -2.85 -3.38 12.42
N VAL A 56 -1.84 -2.91 11.68
CA VAL A 56 -0.64 -3.66 11.32
C VAL A 56 0.57 -2.94 11.87
N SER A 57 1.41 -3.68 12.59
CA SER A 57 2.73 -3.23 13.01
C SER A 57 3.83 -3.95 12.24
N PHE A 58 4.89 -3.22 11.94
CA PHE A 58 6.09 -3.73 11.31
C PHE A 58 7.21 -3.71 12.33
N VAL A 59 7.73 -4.89 12.65
CA VAL A 59 8.79 -5.04 13.65
C VAL A 59 9.86 -6.01 13.16
N SER A 60 11.09 -5.86 13.62
CA SER A 60 12.10 -6.88 13.41
C SER A 60 11.82 -8.07 14.34
N ALA A 61 11.79 -9.29 13.81
CA ALA A 61 11.75 -10.52 14.59
C ALA A 61 13.01 -10.69 15.45
N SER A 62 14.15 -10.19 14.98
CA SER A 62 15.45 -10.34 15.68
C SER A 62 15.56 -9.45 16.93
N THR A 63 15.10 -8.20 16.86
CA THR A 63 15.28 -7.21 17.94
C THR A 63 13.97 -6.68 18.53
N GLY A 64 12.83 -6.99 17.91
CA GLY A 64 11.54 -6.38 18.25
C GLY A 64 11.45 -4.89 17.90
N ALA A 65 12.46 -4.35 17.21
CA ALA A 65 12.53 -2.93 16.88
C ALA A 65 11.48 -2.56 15.82
N PRO A 66 10.82 -1.40 15.93
CA PRO A 66 9.90 -0.91 14.91
C PRO A 66 10.62 -0.69 13.59
N LEU A 67 10.02 -1.14 12.48
CA LEU A 67 10.54 -0.97 11.12
C LEU A 67 9.75 0.11 10.38
N ASN A 68 10.44 1.04 9.74
CA ASN A 68 9.87 2.06 8.87
C ASN A 68 10.27 1.80 7.40
N GLU A 69 9.68 2.57 6.47
CA GLU A 69 9.95 2.47 5.03
C GLU A 69 9.63 1.08 4.44
N VAL A 70 8.65 0.39 5.03
CA VAL A 70 8.18 -0.91 4.56
C VAL A 70 7.27 -0.69 3.36
N SER A 71 7.54 -1.34 2.23
CA SER A 71 6.60 -1.33 1.11
C SER A 71 5.43 -2.26 1.43
N VAL A 72 4.23 -1.71 1.59
CA VAL A 72 3.02 -2.42 1.98
C VAL A 72 2.11 -2.58 0.78
N LYS A 73 1.74 -3.83 0.51
CA LYS A 73 0.74 -4.22 -0.48
C LYS A 73 -0.41 -4.91 0.22
N VAL A 74 -1.57 -4.29 0.21
CA VAL A 74 -2.80 -4.90 0.74
C VAL A 74 -3.51 -5.58 -0.42
N ARG A 75 -3.70 -6.90 -0.31
CA ARG A 75 -4.45 -7.69 -1.27
C ARG A 75 -5.73 -8.23 -0.66
N ARG A 76 -6.80 -8.25 -1.46
CA ARG A 76 -8.09 -8.87 -1.11
C ARG A 76 -8.55 -9.70 -2.30
N HIS A 77 -8.94 -10.95 -2.06
CA HIS A 77 -9.36 -11.89 -3.12
C HIS A 77 -8.42 -11.92 -4.34
N GLY A 78 -7.10 -11.84 -4.11
CA GLY A 78 -6.09 -11.85 -5.17
C GLY A 78 -5.89 -10.52 -5.91
N ARG A 79 -6.67 -9.47 -5.61
CA ARG A 79 -6.49 -8.13 -6.15
C ARG A 79 -5.68 -7.26 -5.19
N VAL A 80 -4.75 -6.47 -5.72
CA VAL A 80 -4.07 -5.43 -4.94
C VAL A 80 -5.03 -4.26 -4.78
N LEU A 81 -5.42 -3.99 -3.54
CA LEU A 81 -6.25 -2.84 -3.19
C LEU A 81 -5.37 -1.61 -3.00
N MET A 82 -4.24 -1.78 -2.33
CA MET A 82 -3.32 -0.70 -1.99
C MET A 82 -1.88 -1.14 -2.17
N ASP A 83 -1.06 -0.22 -2.65
CA ASP A 83 0.39 -0.35 -2.77
C ASP A 83 1.00 0.99 -2.37
N PHE A 84 1.68 1.02 -1.23
CA PHE A 84 2.28 2.25 -0.70
C PHE A 84 3.48 1.90 0.18
N VAL A 85 4.35 2.87 0.44
CA VAL A 85 5.45 2.71 1.39
C VAL A 85 5.03 3.30 2.73
N ALA A 86 4.98 2.48 3.77
CA ALA A 86 4.67 2.91 5.12
C ALA A 86 5.82 3.75 5.68
N ALA A 87 5.55 5.04 5.91
CA ALA A 87 6.51 5.95 6.53
C ALA A 87 6.76 5.64 8.02
N GLY A 88 5.88 4.86 8.65
CA GLY A 88 5.93 4.51 10.07
C GLY A 88 5.75 3.02 10.35
N PRO A 89 6.16 2.57 11.54
CA PRO A 89 6.09 1.16 11.96
C PRO A 89 4.70 0.67 12.32
N TYR A 90 3.71 1.56 12.44
CA TYR A 90 2.34 1.18 12.69
C TYR A 90 1.43 1.81 11.64
N CYS A 91 0.58 0.99 11.04
CA CYS A 91 -0.45 1.44 10.11
C CYS A 91 -1.82 0.98 10.59
N LEU A 92 -2.76 1.91 10.64
CA LEU A 92 -4.18 1.65 10.86
C LEU A 92 -4.91 1.76 9.52
N PHE A 93 -5.83 0.84 9.30
CA PHE A 93 -6.66 0.75 8.10
C PHE A 93 -8.12 0.66 8.52
N SER A 94 -8.96 1.39 7.80
CA SER A 94 -10.42 1.28 7.87
C SER A 94 -10.86 0.58 6.61
N VAL A 95 -11.31 -0.66 6.77
CA VAL A 95 -11.62 -1.56 5.67
C VAL A 95 -12.93 -2.31 5.95
N PRO A 96 -13.73 -2.68 4.94
CA PRO A 96 -14.89 -3.54 5.14
C PRO A 96 -14.52 -4.89 5.73
N GLU A 97 -15.42 -5.53 6.47
CA GLU A 97 -15.18 -6.84 7.09
C GLU A 97 -14.87 -7.92 6.05
N ALA A 98 -13.58 -8.28 5.95
CA ALA A 98 -13.06 -9.33 5.08
C ALA A 98 -11.66 -9.78 5.54
N ASP A 99 -11.16 -10.82 4.87
CA ASP A 99 -9.77 -11.27 5.00
C ASP A 99 -8.88 -10.48 4.03
N TYR A 100 -7.90 -9.78 4.60
CA TYR A 100 -6.91 -9.02 3.85
C TYR A 100 -5.55 -9.68 3.98
N ARG A 101 -4.84 -9.80 2.87
CA ARG A 101 -3.44 -10.21 2.85
C ARG A 101 -2.58 -8.96 2.80
N VAL A 102 -1.93 -8.65 3.91
CA VAL A 102 -0.99 -7.54 4.00
C VAL A 102 0.39 -8.09 3.70
N GLU A 103 0.97 -7.69 2.57
CA GLU A 103 2.32 -8.04 2.18
C GLU A 103 3.23 -6.86 2.49
N GLY A 104 4.24 -7.07 3.34
CA GLY A 104 5.30 -6.10 3.59
C GLY A 104 6.56 -6.51 2.85
N THR A 105 7.26 -5.56 2.25
CA THR A 105 8.64 -5.75 1.76
C THR A 105 9.56 -4.80 2.49
N TYR A 106 10.53 -5.35 3.22
CA TYR A 106 11.53 -4.58 3.96
C TYR A 106 12.93 -5.03 3.54
N ARG A 107 13.77 -4.07 3.10
CA ARG A 107 15.15 -4.33 2.64
C ARG A 107 15.29 -5.46 1.60
N GLY A 108 14.27 -5.64 0.75
CA GLY A 108 14.23 -6.71 -0.26
C GLY A 108 13.65 -8.04 0.21
N GLU A 109 13.34 -8.19 1.50
CA GLU A 109 12.66 -9.37 2.03
C GLU A 109 11.15 -9.14 2.08
N MET A 110 10.41 -9.92 1.30
CA MET A 110 8.95 -9.90 1.27
C MET A 110 8.38 -10.88 2.31
N LYS A 111 7.49 -10.38 3.16
CA LYS A 111 6.66 -11.16 4.08
C LYS A 111 5.20 -10.81 3.82
N PHE A 112 4.31 -11.69 4.25
CA PHE A 112 2.89 -11.41 4.20
C PHE A 112 2.19 -12.03 5.40
N GLU A 113 1.09 -11.40 5.78
CA GLU A 113 0.24 -11.87 6.85
C GLU A 113 -1.22 -11.75 6.42
N ILE A 114 -2.02 -12.75 6.74
CA ILE A 114 -3.46 -12.72 6.50
C ILE A 114 -4.09 -12.17 7.76
N VAL A 115 -4.69 -10.99 7.62
CA VAL A 115 -5.27 -10.22 8.69
C VAL A 115 -6.75 -10.08 8.41
N GLN A 116 -7.55 -10.52 9.37
CA GLN A 116 -8.98 -10.33 9.33
C GLN A 116 -9.31 -8.94 9.85
N THR A 117 -10.36 -8.35 9.29
CA THR A 117 -10.89 -7.09 9.80
C THR A 117 -11.34 -7.25 11.26
N GLY A 118 -11.10 -6.25 12.09
CA GLY A 118 -11.23 -6.33 13.55
C GLY A 118 -9.92 -6.65 14.26
N ASN A 119 -8.87 -7.08 13.53
CA ASN A 119 -7.56 -7.33 14.11
C ASN A 119 -6.69 -6.06 14.11
N MET A 120 -6.51 -5.46 15.30
CA MET A 120 -5.63 -4.30 15.51
C MET A 120 -4.19 -4.67 15.92
N ASN A 121 -3.90 -5.95 16.07
CA ASN A 121 -2.65 -6.49 16.60
C ASN A 121 -1.87 -7.31 15.57
N ALA A 122 -2.16 -7.16 14.27
CA ALA A 122 -1.38 -7.84 13.24
C ALA A 122 0.07 -7.36 13.26
N GLN A 123 1.03 -8.28 13.13
CA GLN A 123 2.44 -7.92 13.18
C GLN A 123 3.24 -8.69 12.14
N ILE A 124 3.73 -7.95 11.15
CA ILE A 124 4.66 -8.52 10.20
C ILE A 124 6.05 -8.41 10.81
N LYS A 125 6.68 -9.57 10.99
CA LYS A 125 8.00 -9.70 11.60
C LYS A 125 9.01 -10.18 10.57
N TRP A 126 10.16 -9.49 10.53
CA TRP A 126 11.34 -9.87 9.74
C TRP A 126 12.50 -10.28 10.63
#